data_AF-A0A6N6RNP2-F1
#
_entry.id   AF-A0A6N6RNP2-F1
#
_cell.length_a   1.000
_cell.length_b   1.000
_cell.length_c   1.000
_cell.angle_alpha   90.00
_cell.angle_beta   90.00
_cell.angle_gamma   90.00
#
_symmetry.space_group_name_H-M   'P 1'
#
loop_
_entity.id
_entity.type
_entity.pdbx_description
1 polymer ?
#
loop_
_entity_poly.entity_id
_entity_poly.type
_entity_poly.pdbx_seq_one_letter_code
_entity_poly.pdbx_strand_id
1 'polypeptide(L)'
;MSGFKSCIFIMADGARADVFTELLRKGELPNISRHIVERGSFRIASSVFPSTTGPAYTPYIFGKFPGRCNFPGIRWFDRSIYPDKRKLHSFRRFRSYIGLETYFMNSDVSDDNTSLFEIFP
;
A
#
# COMPACT_ATOMS: atom_id res chain seq x y z
N MET A 1 3.02 -9.13 23.77
CA MET A 1 3.91 -9.63 22.70
C MET A 1 3.23 -10.81 22.06
N SER A 2 2.99 -10.77 20.75
CA SER A 2 2.17 -11.75 20.04
C SER A 2 2.84 -13.14 20.08
N GLY A 3 2.07 -14.19 20.28
CA GLY A 3 2.57 -15.58 20.38
C GLY A 3 3.01 -16.19 19.05
N PHE A 4 3.24 -15.39 18.01
CA PHE A 4 3.57 -15.85 16.67
C PHE A 4 5.08 -15.73 16.42
N LYS A 5 5.69 -16.80 15.91
CA LYS A 5 7.13 -16.86 15.61
C LYS A 5 7.52 -16.09 14.34
N SER A 6 6.58 -15.88 13.41
CA SER A 6 6.78 -15.16 12.15
C SER A 6 5.46 -14.69 11.57
N CYS A 7 5.50 -13.65 10.73
CA CYS A 7 4.38 -13.15 9.95
C CYS A 7 4.77 -13.09 8.46
N ILE A 8 3.91 -13.62 7.59
CA ILE A 8 4.05 -13.47 6.13
C ILE A 8 2.87 -12.63 5.66
N PHE A 9 3.16 -11.45 5.13
CA PHE A 9 2.18 -10.55 4.55
C PHE A 9 2.33 -10.53 3.02
N ILE A 10 1.27 -10.91 2.30
CA ILE A 10 1.26 -10.95 0.83
C ILE A 10 0.28 -9.91 0.33
N MET A 11 0.77 -8.96 -0.47
CA MET A 11 -0.04 -7.98 -1.18
C MET A 11 -0.08 -8.36 -2.67
N ALA A 12 -1.25 -8.72 -3.18
CA ALA A 12 -1.45 -9.04 -4.59
C ALA A 12 -2.03 -7.81 -5.31
N ASP A 13 -1.21 -7.09 -6.09
CA ASP A 13 -1.64 -5.90 -6.82
C ASP A 13 -2.72 -6.26 -7.86
N GLY A 14 -3.75 -5.42 -7.96
CA GLY A 14 -4.87 -5.62 -8.89
C GLY A 14 -5.70 -6.89 -8.67
N ALA A 15 -5.52 -7.61 -7.56
CA ALA A 15 -6.25 -8.84 -7.27
C ALA A 15 -7.72 -8.56 -6.90
N ARG A 16 -8.59 -8.52 -7.92
CA ARG A 16 -10.01 -8.25 -7.72
C ARG A 16 -10.69 -9.38 -6.95
N ALA A 17 -11.51 -9.00 -5.97
CA ALA A 17 -12.22 -9.94 -5.11
C ALA A 17 -13.20 -10.85 -5.88
N ASP A 18 -13.83 -10.35 -6.93
CA ASP A 18 -14.79 -11.12 -7.73
C ASP A 18 -14.10 -12.24 -8.52
N VAL A 19 -12.97 -11.96 -9.16
CA VAL A 19 -12.14 -12.96 -9.84
C VAL A 19 -11.66 -14.03 -8.86
N PHE A 20 -11.15 -13.61 -7.70
CA PHE A 20 -10.65 -14.54 -6.68
C PHE A 20 -11.76 -15.46 -6.15
N THR A 21 -12.96 -14.91 -5.93
CA THR A 21 -14.14 -15.66 -5.49
C THR A 21 -14.55 -16.69 -6.53
N GLU A 22 -14.57 -16.33 -7.81
CA GLU A 22 -14.96 -17.23 -8.90
C GLU A 22 -13.94 -18.37 -9.07
N LEU A 23 -12.64 -18.08 -9.00
CA LEU A 23 -11.59 -19.09 -9.11
C LEU A 23 -11.64 -20.09 -7.93
N LEU A 24 -11.91 -19.61 -6.71
CA LEU A 24 -12.15 -20.49 -5.55
C LEU A 24 -13.37 -21.38 -5.78
N ARG A 25 -14.48 -20.81 -6.25
CA ARG A 25 -15.74 -21.54 -6.52
C ARG A 25 -15.55 -22.65 -7.57
N LYS A 26 -14.73 -22.40 -8.59
CA LYS A 26 -14.38 -23.39 -9.63
C LYS A 26 -13.38 -24.45 -9.17
N GLY A 27 -12.78 -24.31 -7.98
CA GLY A 27 -11.73 -25.21 -7.51
C GLY A 27 -10.38 -25.00 -8.19
N GLU A 28 -10.16 -23.87 -8.86
CA GLU A 28 -8.91 -23.56 -9.59
C GLU A 28 -7.80 -23.06 -8.65
N LEU A 29 -8.12 -22.80 -7.37
CA LEU A 29 -7.17 -22.39 -6.33
C LEU A 29 -7.11 -23.40 -5.17
N PRO A 30 -6.78 -24.69 -5.43
CA PRO A 30 -6.91 -25.77 -4.44
C PRO A 30 -6.02 -25.56 -3.21
N ASN A 31 -4.80 -25.04 -3.40
CA ASN A 31 -3.88 -24.78 -2.28
C ASN A 31 -4.35 -23.62 -1.42
N ILE A 32 -4.92 -22.56 -2.01
CA ILE A 32 -5.45 -21.41 -1.28
C ILE A 32 -6.71 -21.84 -0.50
N SER A 33 -7.60 -22.62 -1.11
CA SER A 33 -8.77 -23.19 -0.41
C SER A 33 -8.34 -23.97 0.83
N ARG A 34 -7.48 -24.97 0.63
CA ARG A 34 -7.05 -25.91 1.68
C ARG A 34 -6.25 -25.25 2.80
N HIS A 35 -5.32 -24.37 2.46
CA HIS A 35 -4.34 -23.87 3.44
C HIS A 35 -4.71 -22.51 4.04
N ILE A 36 -5.52 -21.69 3.35
CA ILE A 36 -5.83 -20.32 3.77
C ILE A 36 -7.31 -20.16 4.10
N VAL A 37 -8.21 -20.52 3.19
CA VAL A 37 -9.66 -20.22 3.33
C VAL A 37 -10.31 -21.16 4.34
N GLU A 38 -10.19 -22.48 4.16
CA GLU A 38 -10.83 -23.49 5.03
C GLU A 38 -10.31 -23.46 6.47
N ARG A 39 -9.05 -23.08 6.65
CA ARG A 39 -8.38 -23.01 7.96
C ARG A 39 -8.36 -21.61 8.57
N GLY A 40 -8.88 -20.62 7.85
CA GLY A 40 -8.79 -19.22 8.18
C GLY A 40 -10.07 -18.49 7.83
N SER A 41 -9.93 -17.34 7.16
CA SER A 41 -11.09 -16.58 6.73
C SER A 41 -10.85 -15.91 5.38
N PHE A 42 -11.93 -15.78 4.62
CA PHE A 42 -11.97 -14.98 3.40
C PHE A 42 -13.00 -13.86 3.59
N ARG A 43 -12.58 -12.62 3.34
CA ARG A 43 -13.39 -11.41 3.50
C ARG A 43 -13.14 -10.46 2.34
N ILE A 44 -14.21 -9.82 1.88
CA ILE A 44 -14.15 -8.74 0.90
C ILE A 44 -14.07 -7.42 1.66
N ALA A 45 -13.17 -6.55 1.25
CA ALA A 45 -12.97 -5.23 1.85
C ALA A 45 -12.93 -4.14 0.76
N SER A 46 -13.24 -2.91 1.16
CA SER A 46 -13.03 -1.74 0.30
C SER A 46 -11.61 -1.22 0.46
N SER A 47 -10.98 -0.86 -0.65
CA SER A 47 -9.71 -0.13 -0.63
C SER A 47 -9.95 1.37 -0.36
N VAL A 48 -8.88 2.15 -0.44
CA VAL A 48 -8.90 3.62 -0.35
C VAL A 48 -9.23 4.24 -1.70
N PHE A 49 -9.56 5.53 -1.69
CA PHE A 49 -9.60 6.35 -2.89
C PHE A 49 -8.42 7.35 -2.88
N PRO A 50 -7.63 7.47 -3.96
CA PRO A 50 -7.67 6.63 -5.16
C PRO A 50 -7.15 5.21 -4.90
N SER A 51 -7.74 4.20 -5.54
CA SER A 51 -7.36 2.79 -5.39
C SER A 51 -6.17 2.40 -6.27
N THR A 52 -5.16 3.26 -6.33
CA THR A 52 -3.95 3.07 -7.15
C THR A 52 -2.80 2.51 -6.31
N THR A 53 -1.86 1.83 -6.97
CA THR A 53 -0.61 1.34 -6.37
C THR A 53 0.10 2.48 -5.64
N GLY A 54 0.55 2.23 -4.41
CA GLY A 54 1.08 3.26 -3.51
C GLY A 54 0.04 3.67 -2.46
N PRO A 55 -0.91 4.58 -2.76
CA PRO A 55 -1.97 4.96 -1.81
C PRO A 55 -2.73 3.77 -1.23
N ALA A 56 -3.06 2.77 -2.07
CA ALA A 56 -3.77 1.56 -1.64
C ALA A 56 -3.01 0.71 -0.63
N TYR A 57 -1.68 0.86 -0.52
CA TYR A 57 -0.85 0.09 0.41
C TYR A 57 -0.75 0.74 1.78
N THR A 58 -1.00 2.04 1.88
CA THR A 58 -0.85 2.80 3.14
C THR A 58 -1.66 2.23 4.32
N PRO A 59 -2.91 1.72 4.17
CA PRO A 59 -3.62 1.15 5.31
C PRO A 59 -3.03 -0.18 5.77
N TYR A 60 -2.42 -0.94 4.87
CA TYR A 60 -1.81 -2.22 5.20
C TYR A 60 -0.45 -2.05 5.88
N ILE A 61 0.35 -1.08 5.41
CA ILE A 61 1.69 -0.84 5.95
C ILE A 61 1.63 0.00 7.22
N PHE A 62 0.79 1.04 7.27
CA PHE A 62 0.79 2.01 8.38
C PHE A 62 -0.51 2.02 9.20
N GLY A 63 -1.53 1.27 8.81
CA GLY A 63 -2.83 1.32 9.47
C GLY A 63 -3.59 2.65 9.25
N LYS A 64 -3.18 3.47 8.28
CA LYS A 64 -3.74 4.81 8.04
C LYS A 64 -4.13 5.02 6.58
N PHE A 65 -5.12 5.88 6.36
CA PHE A 65 -5.50 6.34 5.01
C PHE A 65 -4.39 7.21 4.40
N PRO A 66 -4.25 7.23 3.06
CA PRO A 66 -3.14 7.90 2.37
C PRO A 66 -3.00 9.39 2.70
N GLY A 67 -4.12 10.08 2.95
CA GLY A 67 -4.12 11.48 3.35
C GLY A 67 -3.41 11.75 4.69
N ARG A 68 -3.44 10.81 5.64
CA ARG A 68 -2.69 10.91 6.91
C ARG A 68 -1.23 10.53 6.77
N CYS A 69 -0.89 9.74 5.75
CA CYS A 69 0.48 9.32 5.44
C CYS A 69 1.24 10.33 4.58
N ASN A 70 0.63 11.46 4.19
CA ASN A 70 1.19 12.38 3.17
C ASN A 70 1.51 11.67 1.84
N PHE A 71 0.68 10.67 1.47
CA PHE A 71 0.92 9.83 0.30
C PHE A 71 -0.28 9.82 -0.66
N PRO A 72 -0.60 10.97 -1.30
CA PRO A 72 -1.86 11.16 -2.03
C PRO A 72 -1.94 10.40 -3.36
N GLY A 73 -0.81 9.96 -3.91
CA GLY A 73 -0.74 9.34 -5.23
C GLY A 73 0.65 8.82 -5.56
N ILE A 74 0.74 7.96 -6.58
CA ILE A 74 2.04 7.56 -7.16
C ILE A 74 2.75 8.73 -7.87
N ARG A 75 1.95 9.70 -8.31
CA ARG A 75 2.38 10.98 -8.85
C ARG A 75 1.60 12.09 -8.16
N TRP A 76 2.30 13.15 -7.79
CA TRP A 76 1.68 14.30 -7.15
C TRP A 76 2.50 15.57 -7.39
N PHE A 77 1.91 16.71 -7.08
CA PHE A 77 2.46 18.03 -7.35
C PHE A 77 2.26 18.93 -6.14
N ASP A 78 3.32 19.61 -5.71
CA ASP A 78 3.26 20.54 -4.60
C ASP A 78 2.95 21.96 -5.11
N ARG A 79 1.70 22.39 -4.88
CA ARG A 79 1.23 23.72 -5.29
C ARG A 79 1.97 24.88 -4.63
N SER A 80 2.55 24.68 -3.45
CA SER A 80 3.28 25.70 -2.71
C SER A 80 4.72 25.86 -3.19
N ILE A 81 5.36 24.75 -3.59
CA ILE A 81 6.77 24.73 -4.00
C ILE A 81 6.92 25.01 -5.50
N TYR A 82 6.02 24.47 -6.33
CA TYR A 82 6.17 24.55 -7.78
C TYR A 82 6.36 25.96 -8.36
N PRO A 83 5.64 27.03 -7.91
CA PRO A 83 5.81 28.37 -8.47
C PRO A 83 7.07 29.10 -7.97
N ASP A 84 7.75 28.61 -6.92
CA ASP A 84 8.94 29.28 -6.38
C ASP A 84 10.14 29.07 -7.32
N LYS A 85 10.51 30.13 -8.05
CA LYS A 85 11.64 30.13 -8.99
C LYS A 85 12.98 29.77 -8.33
N ARG A 86 13.15 30.02 -7.03
CA ARG A 86 14.37 29.64 -6.28
C ARG A 86 14.50 28.13 -6.11
N LYS A 87 13.40 27.39 -6.28
CA LYS A 87 13.34 25.94 -6.11
C LYS A 87 13.25 25.21 -7.44
N LEU A 88 13.58 25.83 -8.58
CA LEU A 88 13.38 25.27 -9.92
C LEU A 88 13.94 23.84 -10.08
N HIS A 89 15.12 23.58 -9.50
CA HIS A 89 15.83 22.30 -9.54
C HIS A 89 15.50 21.37 -8.36
N SER A 90 14.55 21.75 -7.49
CA SER A 90 14.15 20.90 -6.37
C SER A 90 13.29 19.74 -6.86
N PHE A 91 13.68 18.53 -6.49
CA PHE A 91 12.87 17.34 -6.71
C PHE A 91 11.53 17.41 -5.97
N ARG A 92 11.35 18.26 -4.94
CA ARG A 92 10.11 18.31 -4.13
C ARG A 92 8.94 19.03 -4.81
N ARG A 93 9.15 19.62 -5.99
CA ARG A 93 8.10 20.35 -6.72
C ARG A 93 6.97 19.44 -7.19
N PHE A 94 7.30 18.20 -7.52
CA PHE A 94 6.39 17.14 -7.90
C PHE A 94 7.05 15.79 -7.60
N ARG A 95 6.28 14.71 -7.61
CA ARG A 95 6.80 13.35 -7.54
C ARG A 95 6.23 12.49 -8.63
N SER A 96 7.04 11.53 -9.05
CA SER A 96 6.71 10.32 -9.78
C SER A 96 7.51 9.18 -9.19
N TYR A 97 6.87 8.41 -8.31
CA TYR A 97 7.50 7.21 -7.75
C TYR A 97 7.68 6.07 -8.76
N ILE A 98 7.26 6.28 -10.01
CA ILE A 98 7.66 5.46 -11.15
C ILE A 98 9.02 6.01 -11.62
N GLY A 99 10.10 5.45 -11.08
CA GLY A 99 11.49 5.81 -11.40
C GLY A 99 12.36 6.03 -10.17
N LEU A 100 13.44 6.82 -10.32
CA LEU A 100 14.40 7.10 -9.26
C LEU A 100 13.77 7.81 -8.04
N GLU A 101 12.66 8.53 -8.23
CA GLU A 101 12.04 9.24 -7.12
C GLU A 101 11.37 8.30 -6.10
N THR A 102 11.24 7.01 -6.42
CA THR A 102 10.82 5.97 -5.45
C THR A 102 11.68 5.94 -4.19
N TYR A 103 12.98 6.29 -4.31
CA TYR A 103 13.89 6.35 -3.16
C TYR A 103 13.51 7.46 -2.16
N PHE A 104 12.69 8.43 -2.55
CA PHE A 104 12.19 9.48 -1.66
C PHE A 104 10.91 9.10 -0.91
N MET A 105 10.30 7.93 -1.19
CA MET A 105 9.04 7.54 -0.54
C MET A 105 9.13 7.58 1.00
N ASN A 106 10.19 7.02 1.58
CA ASN A 106 10.37 7.00 3.03
C ASN A 106 10.48 8.40 3.63
N SER A 107 11.07 9.37 2.91
CA SER A 107 11.18 10.76 3.37
C SER A 107 9.95 11.61 3.07
N ASP A 108 9.08 11.16 2.17
CA ASP A 108 7.85 11.86 1.79
C ASP A 108 6.65 11.43 2.64
N VAL A 109 6.66 10.20 3.17
CA VAL A 109 5.66 9.71 4.11
C VAL A 109 5.77 10.47 5.44
N SER A 110 4.64 10.69 6.13
CA SER A 110 4.65 11.39 7.42
C SER A 110 5.47 10.63 8.49
N ASP A 111 6.21 11.37 9.32
CA ASP A 111 7.05 10.80 10.39
C ASP A 111 6.23 10.18 11.53
N ASP A 112 4.97 10.57 11.67
CA ASP A 112 4.01 9.94 12.57
C ASP A 112 3.45 8.67 11.92
N ASN A 113 4.25 7.62 11.76
CA ASN A 113 3.77 6.30 11.34
C ASN A 113 4.61 5.19 11.98
N THR A 114 3.95 4.13 12.42
CA THR A 114 4.61 2.85 12.76
C THR A 114 4.24 1.86 11.67
N SER A 115 5.24 1.26 11.03
CA SER A 115 5.01 0.31 9.95
C SER A 115 4.71 -1.10 10.48
N LEU A 116 4.03 -1.91 9.67
CA LEU A 116 3.79 -3.33 9.95
C LEU A 116 5.09 -4.09 10.24
N PHE A 117 6.19 -3.72 9.59
CA PHE A 117 7.51 -4.31 9.76
C PHE A 117 8.17 -3.95 11.11
N GLU A 118 7.82 -2.80 11.69
CA GLU A 118 8.28 -2.43 13.03
C GLU A 118 7.47 -3.15 14.12
N ILE A 119 6.20 -3.46 13.83
CA ILE A 119 5.32 -4.21 14.74
C ILE A 119 5.67 -5.70 14.75
N PHE A 120 6.04 -6.26 13.59
CA PHE A 120 6.42 -7.66 13.39
C PHE A 120 7.82 -7.76 12.77
N PRO A 121 8.89 -7.56 13.56
CA PRO A 121 10.27 -7.64 13.08
C PRO A 121 10.70 -9.06 12.68
#